data_AF-A0A7V7DZ65-F1
#
_entry.id   AF-A0A7V7DZ65-F1
#
_cell.length_a   1.000
_cell.length_b   1.000
_cell.length_c   1.000
_cell.angle_alpha   90.00
_cell.angle_beta   90.00
_cell.angle_gamma   90.00
#
_symmetry.space_group_name_H-M   'P 1'
#
loop_
_entity.id
_entity.type
_entity.pdbx_description
1 polymer ?
#
loop_
_entity_poly.entity_id
_entity_poly.type
_entity_poly.pdbx_seq_one_letter_code
_entity_poly.pdbx_strand_id
1 'polypeptide(L)'
;MLSPCDERDVSNKEKYRLRVKDVDIKEGIFTWVSLEPVINPDQALAVIHMAHPYVNFWKVGKLNHMKEYERTVDWGKFLFDAETLLTKLGAKYYIKNDLRAFSIKQ
;
A
#
# COMPACT_ATOMS: atom_id res chain seq x y z
N MET A 1 -0.62 7.83 -36.51
CA MET A 1 -1.97 8.21 -36.06
C MET A 1 -2.06 7.82 -34.60
N LEU A 2 -1.88 8.77 -33.68
CA LEU A 2 -1.87 8.51 -32.23
C LEU A 2 -3.31 8.56 -31.71
N SER A 3 -3.72 7.56 -30.94
CA SER A 3 -5.04 7.48 -30.29
C SER A 3 -5.09 8.41 -29.06
N PRO A 4 -6.24 9.03 -28.75
CA PRO A 4 -6.33 10.10 -27.76
C PRO A 4 -6.22 9.55 -26.33
N CYS A 5 -5.37 10.18 -25.53
CA CYS A 5 -5.38 10.05 -24.07
C CYS A 5 -6.64 10.76 -23.54
N ASP A 6 -7.52 10.03 -22.87
CA ASP A 6 -8.68 10.59 -22.18
C ASP A 6 -8.21 11.47 -21.00
N GLU A 7 -8.45 12.77 -21.14
CA GLU A 7 -8.49 13.73 -20.05
C GLU A 7 -9.74 13.50 -19.21
N ARG A 8 -9.57 13.15 -17.93
CA ARG A 8 -10.57 13.47 -16.91
C ARG A 8 -9.89 14.01 -15.66
N ASP A 9 -10.10 15.30 -15.49
CA ASP A 9 -9.82 16.13 -14.33
C ASP A 9 -10.65 15.67 -13.12
N VAL A 10 -9.98 15.40 -12.00
CA VAL A 10 -10.58 15.38 -10.67
C VAL A 10 -9.57 15.97 -9.68
N SER A 11 -9.67 17.28 -9.46
CA SER A 11 -9.52 17.95 -8.16
C SER A 11 -8.41 17.42 -7.23
N ASN A 12 -7.22 18.01 -7.37
CA ASN A 12 -6.15 18.21 -6.39
C ASN A 12 -6.38 17.67 -4.95
N LYS A 13 -5.87 16.46 -4.66
CA LYS A 13 -5.25 16.08 -3.38
C LYS A 13 -4.02 15.21 -3.70
N GLU A 14 -2.84 15.75 -3.41
CA GLU A 14 -1.49 15.14 -3.44
C GLU A 14 -1.26 13.93 -4.37
N LYS A 15 -0.57 14.21 -5.49
CA LYS A 15 -0.07 13.23 -6.45
C LYS A 15 0.89 12.22 -5.80
N TYR A 16 0.46 10.98 -5.60
CA TYR A 16 1.38 9.83 -5.50
C TYR A 16 2.01 9.61 -6.87
N ARG A 17 3.28 9.99 -7.04
CA ARG A 17 4.00 9.68 -8.28
C ARG A 17 4.77 8.36 -8.14
N LEU A 18 4.04 7.25 -8.14
CA LEU A 18 4.61 5.94 -8.50
C LEU A 18 4.88 5.96 -10.01
N ARG A 19 6.13 6.26 -10.40
CA ARG A 19 6.61 6.04 -11.77
C ARG A 19 7.10 4.61 -11.88
N VAL A 20 6.19 3.68 -12.14
CA VAL A 20 6.57 2.40 -12.74
C VAL A 20 6.73 2.71 -14.23
N LYS A 21 7.98 2.87 -14.69
CA LYS A 21 8.26 2.92 -16.13
C LYS A 21 7.84 1.57 -16.71
N ASP A 22 7.39 1.57 -17.95
CA ASP A 22 6.96 0.42 -18.76
C ASP A 22 8.06 -0.65 -18.90
N VAL A 23 8.46 -1.26 -17.79
CA VAL A 23 9.14 -2.54 -17.76
C VAL A 23 8.07 -3.53 -18.14
N ASP A 24 8.34 -4.34 -19.15
CA ASP A 24 7.48 -5.42 -19.58
C ASP A 24 7.37 -6.42 -18.40
N ILE A 25 6.41 -6.21 -17.48
CA ILE A 25 6.07 -7.12 -16.35
C ILE A 25 5.36 -8.37 -16.91
N LYS A 26 5.65 -8.73 -18.17
CA LYS A 26 5.28 -10.00 -18.77
C LYS A 26 6.18 -11.06 -18.14
N GLU A 27 5.61 -11.70 -17.13
CA GLU A 27 5.85 -13.09 -16.76
C GLU A 27 7.31 -13.42 -16.39
N GLY A 28 7.72 -13.08 -15.15
CA GLY A 28 8.88 -13.75 -14.54
C GLY A 28 9.61 -13.06 -13.38
N ILE A 29 9.49 -11.74 -13.21
CA ILE A 29 10.24 -11.04 -12.16
C ILE A 29 9.41 -10.97 -10.88
N PHE A 30 9.86 -11.69 -9.85
CA PHE A 30 9.28 -11.57 -8.52
C PHE A 30 9.51 -10.16 -7.97
N THR A 31 8.42 -9.41 -7.83
CA THR A 31 8.42 -8.03 -7.37
C THR A 31 7.87 -7.94 -5.95
N TRP A 32 8.55 -7.18 -5.10
CA TRP A 32 8.14 -6.95 -3.72
C TRP A 32 8.21 -5.47 -3.35
N VAL A 33 7.35 -5.06 -2.41
CA VAL A 33 7.27 -3.68 -1.92
C VAL A 33 7.30 -3.67 -0.40
N SER A 34 8.10 -2.77 0.18
CA SER A 34 8.02 -2.41 1.60
C SER A 34 7.25 -1.10 1.76
N LEU A 35 6.03 -1.17 2.25
CA LEU A 35 5.20 -0.04 2.68
C LEU A 35 5.54 0.30 4.13
N GLU A 36 6.67 1.00 4.31
CA GLU A 36 7.11 1.45 5.63
C GLU A 36 8.03 2.69 5.54
N PRO A 37 8.00 3.60 6.54
CA PRO A 37 6.94 3.73 7.54
C PRO A 37 5.64 4.25 6.92
N VAL A 38 4.50 3.63 7.24
CA VAL A 38 3.18 4.16 6.85
C VAL A 38 2.85 5.37 7.71
N ILE A 39 2.71 6.55 7.08
CA ILE A 39 2.29 7.80 7.72
C ILE A 39 0.77 7.96 7.63
N ASN A 40 0.16 7.67 6.48
CA ASN A 40 -1.27 7.76 6.28
C ASN A 40 -1.84 6.39 5.86
N PRO A 41 -2.67 5.75 6.69
CA PRO A 41 -3.31 4.47 6.39
C PRO A 41 -4.05 4.43 5.04
N ASP A 42 -4.87 5.44 4.77
CA ASP A 42 -5.72 5.49 3.57
C ASP A 42 -4.86 5.54 2.29
N GLN A 43 -3.76 6.29 2.36
CA GLN A 43 -2.81 6.38 1.26
C GLN A 43 -2.09 5.04 1.03
N ALA A 44 -1.70 4.35 2.11
CA ALA A 44 -1.07 3.04 2.00
C ALA A 44 -2.02 2.00 1.39
N LEU A 45 -3.30 2.00 1.80
CA LEU A 45 -4.32 1.14 1.20
C LEU A 45 -4.54 1.45 -0.28
N ALA A 46 -4.56 2.73 -0.65
CA ALA A 46 -4.64 3.15 -2.06
C ALA A 46 -3.45 2.65 -2.87
N VAL A 47 -2.22 2.70 -2.33
CA VAL A 47 -1.03 2.13 -2.98
C VAL A 47 -1.17 0.63 -3.19
N ILE A 48 -1.64 -0.12 -2.20
CA ILE A 48 -1.89 -1.56 -2.34
C ILE A 48 -2.89 -1.81 -3.48
N HIS A 49 -4.01 -1.09 -3.50
CA HIS A 49 -5.02 -1.21 -4.56
C HIS A 49 -4.46 -0.91 -5.96
N MET A 50 -3.60 0.09 -6.11
CA MET A 50 -3.07 0.47 -7.43
C MET A 50 -1.94 -0.44 -7.90
N ALA A 51 -1.08 -0.90 -7.00
CA ALA A 51 0.13 -1.63 -7.36
C ALA A 51 0.04 -3.15 -7.22
N HIS A 52 -1.02 -3.72 -6.62
CA HIS A 52 -1.17 -5.18 -6.51
C HIS A 52 -1.07 -5.95 -7.84
N PRO A 53 -1.49 -5.42 -9.02
CA PRO A 53 -1.32 -6.16 -10.27
C PRO A 53 0.15 -6.44 -10.63
N TYR A 54 1.08 -5.71 -10.01
CA TYR A 54 2.50 -5.72 -10.33
C TYR A 54 3.39 -6.19 -9.17
N VAL A 55 2.81 -6.51 -8.01
CA VAL A 55 3.56 -6.81 -6.78
C VAL A 55 3.13 -8.16 -6.22
N ASN A 56 4.10 -9.08 -6.09
CA ASN A 56 3.87 -10.42 -5.58
C ASN A 56 3.89 -10.48 -4.04
N PHE A 57 4.71 -9.64 -3.40
CA PHE A 57 4.91 -9.67 -1.95
C PHE A 57 4.96 -8.28 -1.32
N TRP A 58 4.28 -8.15 -0.20
CA TRP A 58 4.17 -6.89 0.54
C TRP A 58 4.75 -7.01 1.94
N LYS A 59 5.56 -6.04 2.33
CA LYS A 59 5.93 -5.83 3.73
C LYS A 59 5.26 -4.55 4.20
N VAL A 60 4.55 -4.61 5.33
CA VAL A 60 3.78 -3.46 5.83
C VAL A 60 4.23 -3.13 7.26
N GLY A 61 4.54 -1.86 7.49
CA GLY A 61 5.02 -1.35 8.76
C GLY A 61 4.44 0.02 9.09
N LYS A 62 4.07 0.22 10.35
CA LYS A 62 3.58 1.51 10.84
C LYS A 62 4.69 2.54 10.97
N LEU A 63 4.30 3.80 11.13
CA LEU A 63 5.22 4.85 11.52
C LEU A 63 5.93 4.52 12.84
N ASN A 64 7.22 4.81 12.87
CA ASN A 64 8.06 4.75 14.05
C ASN A 64 8.76 6.12 14.24
N HIS A 65 8.96 6.51 15.50
CA HIS A 65 9.71 7.69 15.99
C HIS A 65 8.95 9.02 16.14
N MET A 66 7.78 9.21 15.52
CA MET A 66 6.96 10.42 15.74
C MET A 66 5.76 10.12 16.63
N LYS A 67 5.97 10.09 17.96
CA LYS A 67 4.98 9.58 18.92
C LYS A 67 3.67 10.35 18.98
N GLU A 68 3.69 11.65 18.78
CA GLU A 68 2.48 12.47 18.75
C GLU A 68 1.58 12.05 17.58
N TYR A 69 2.15 11.99 16.38
CA TYR A 69 1.44 11.58 15.18
C TYR A 69 1.13 10.07 15.15
N GLU A 70 2.00 9.20 15.67
CA GLU A 70 1.70 7.78 15.81
C GLU A 70 0.42 7.54 16.62
N ARG A 71 0.10 8.38 17.60
CA ARG A 71 -1.11 8.21 18.44
C ARG A 71 -2.40 8.69 17.79
N THR A 72 -2.31 9.48 16.72
CA THR A 72 -3.51 9.96 16.01
C THR A 72 -4.05 8.93 15.02
N VAL A 73 -3.27 7.90 14.72
CA VAL A 73 -3.62 6.85 13.76
C VAL A 73 -4.17 5.62 14.49
N ASP A 74 -5.33 5.14 14.02
CA ASP A 74 -5.87 3.84 14.44
C ASP A 74 -5.12 2.69 13.75
N TRP A 75 -4.04 2.23 14.39
CA TRP A 75 -3.22 1.14 13.87
C TRP A 75 -3.93 -0.22 13.87
N GLY A 76 -4.91 -0.43 14.76
CA GLY A 76 -5.69 -1.67 14.79
C GLY A 76 -6.62 -1.75 13.59
N LYS A 77 -7.32 -0.65 13.29
CA LYS A 77 -8.11 -0.53 12.07
C LYS A 77 -7.24 -0.67 10.82
N PHE A 78 -6.11 0.05 10.76
CA PHE A 78 -5.22 -0.04 9.60
C PHE A 78 -4.70 -1.46 9.37
N LEU A 79 -4.30 -2.17 10.43
CA LEU A 79 -3.89 -3.57 10.34
C LEU A 79 -5.01 -4.43 9.75
N PHE A 80 -6.21 -4.34 10.31
CA PHE A 80 -7.37 -5.10 9.83
C PHE A 80 -7.68 -4.82 8.35
N ASP A 81 -7.70 -3.54 7.96
CA ASP A 81 -7.99 -3.14 6.58
C ASP A 81 -6.89 -3.64 5.62
N ALA A 82 -5.62 -3.51 5.99
CA ALA A 82 -4.49 -3.93 5.17
C ALA A 82 -4.46 -5.45 4.97
N GLU A 83 -4.64 -6.24 6.04
CA GLU A 83 -4.70 -7.70 5.95
C GLU A 83 -5.91 -8.17 5.14
N THR A 84 -7.08 -7.56 5.38
CA THR A 84 -8.31 -7.86 4.62
C THR A 84 -8.09 -7.58 3.14
N LEU A 85 -7.52 -6.43 2.80
CA LEU A 85 -7.26 -6.04 1.42
C LEU A 85 -6.25 -6.97 0.75
N LEU A 86 -5.09 -7.19 1.36
CA LEU A 86 -4.04 -8.04 0.79
C LEU A 86 -4.52 -9.49 0.62
N THR A 87 -5.29 -10.01 1.57
CA THR A 87 -5.91 -11.34 1.48
C THR A 87 -6.93 -11.41 0.35
N LYS A 88 -7.81 -10.41 0.23
CA LYS A 88 -8.81 -10.34 -0.85
C LYS A 88 -8.15 -10.28 -2.23
N LEU A 89 -6.99 -9.64 -2.34
CA LEU A 89 -6.21 -9.53 -3.56
C LEU A 89 -5.34 -10.77 -3.85
N GLY A 90 -5.31 -11.76 -2.95
CA GLY A 90 -4.47 -12.95 -3.07
C GLY A 90 -2.96 -12.65 -2.99
N ALA A 91 -2.58 -11.50 -2.45
CA ALA A 91 -1.19 -11.08 -2.35
C ALA A 91 -0.51 -11.78 -1.16
N LYS A 92 0.78 -12.14 -1.30
CA LYS A 92 1.58 -12.59 -0.15
C LYS A 92 2.03 -11.37 0.64
N TYR A 93 2.08 -11.47 1.97
CA TYR A 93 2.50 -10.34 2.78
C TYR A 93 3.15 -10.71 4.12
N TYR A 94 3.87 -9.75 4.69
CA TYR A 94 4.43 -9.77 6.03
C TYR A 94 4.10 -8.47 6.76
N ILE A 95 3.39 -8.58 7.89
CA ILE A 95 3.16 -7.49 8.83
C ILE A 95 4.29 -7.43 9.84
N LYS A 96 4.96 -6.29 9.94
CA LYS A 96 6.02 -6.06 10.95
C LYS A 96 5.48 -6.14 12.36
N ASN A 97 6.34 -6.58 13.27
CA ASN A 97 5.96 -6.87 14.67
C ASN A 97 5.33 -5.69 15.41
N ASP A 98 5.77 -4.47 15.12
CA ASP A 98 5.27 -3.24 15.73
C ASP A 98 3.82 -2.91 15.32
N LEU A 99 3.45 -3.19 14.06
CA LEU A 99 2.06 -3.12 13.59
C LEU A 99 1.26 -4.36 13.98
N ARG A 100 1.88 -5.55 13.94
CA ARG A 100 1.27 -6.82 14.35
C ARG A 100 0.85 -6.81 15.83
N ALA A 101 1.51 -6.01 16.67
CA ALA A 101 1.15 -5.84 18.08
C ALA A 101 -0.30 -5.36 18.29
N PHE A 102 -0.94 -4.82 17.26
CA PHE A 102 -2.32 -4.37 17.27
C PHE A 102 -3.32 -5.45 16.82
N SER A 103 -2.87 -6.68 16.53
CA SER A 103 -3.79 -7.76 16.17
C SER A 103 -4.67 -8.12 17.36
N ILE A 104 -5.98 -8.10 17.14
CA ILE A 104 -6.92 -8.71 18.09
C ILE A 104 -6.87 -10.21 17.81
N LYS A 105 -6.58 -11.03 18.82
CA LYS A 105 -6.80 -12.48 18.72
C LYS A 105 -8.29 -12.67 18.44
N GLN A 106 -8.62 -13.04 17.20
CA GLN A 106 -9.95 -13.49 16.82
C GLN A 106 -10.29 -14.79 17.56
#